data_AF-A0A2A7B3G7-F1
#
_entry.id   AF-A0A2A7B3G7-F1
#
_cell.length_a   1.000
_cell.length_b   1.000
_cell.length_c   1.000
_cell.angle_alpha   90.00
_cell.angle_beta   90.00
_cell.angle_gamma   90.00
#
_symmetry.space_group_name_H-M   'P 1'
#
loop_
_entity.id
_entity.type
_entity.pdbx_description
1 polymer ?
#
loop_
_entity_poly.entity_id
_entity_poly.type
_entity_poly.pdbx_seq_one_letter_code
_entity_poly.pdbx_strand_id
1 'polypeptide(L)'
;MKNDSNPIIRSQEVTIDMHICAALSESRGSGEIYFAAIAPDMELTVITLDEAPDILPCFDEDDAYLNIPDSSLLLSYNPAQVLKLAGKHYLTGPVILARTNMDGEFISLTIDQVYLFQKYLMRHSVTLMADGQKLPCICME
;
A
#
# COMPACT_ATOMS: atom_id res chain seq x y z
N MET A 1 27.90 -3.15 -41.21
CA MET A 1 26.62 -2.69 -40.64
C MET A 1 26.65 -2.95 -39.15
N LYS A 2 26.61 -1.91 -38.32
CA LYS A 2 26.60 -2.07 -36.86
C LYS A 2 25.15 -2.34 -36.43
N ASN A 3 24.96 -3.42 -35.68
CA ASN A 3 23.68 -3.81 -35.11
C ASN A 3 23.48 -2.97 -33.84
N ASP A 4 22.76 -1.86 -33.94
CA ASP A 4 22.38 -1.04 -32.78
C ASP A 4 21.12 -1.64 -32.12
N SER A 5 21.20 -2.90 -31.73
CA SER A 5 20.17 -3.55 -30.91
C SER A 5 20.31 -3.03 -29.49
N ASN A 6 19.60 -1.95 -29.19
CA ASN A 6 19.44 -1.46 -27.82
C ASN A 6 18.83 -2.59 -26.97
N PRO A 7 19.39 -2.95 -25.80
CA PRO A 7 18.76 -3.94 -24.94
C PRO A 7 17.41 -3.41 -24.47
N ILE A 8 16.32 -3.99 -24.95
CA ILE A 8 14.97 -3.74 -24.43
C ILE A 8 14.90 -4.44 -23.08
N ILE A 9 15.13 -3.70 -22.00
CA ILE A 9 14.88 -4.18 -20.64
C ILE A 9 13.36 -4.17 -20.45
N ARG A 10 12.72 -5.31 -20.65
CA ARG A 10 11.33 -5.52 -20.22
C ARG A 10 11.32 -5.68 -18.70
N SER A 11 11.28 -4.56 -17.98
CA SER A 11 10.79 -4.59 -16.61
C SER A 11 9.31 -4.94 -16.67
N GLN A 12 8.81 -5.79 -15.77
CA GLN A 12 7.37 -5.92 -15.59
C GLN A 12 6.87 -4.55 -15.12
N GLU A 13 6.33 -3.77 -16.06
CA GLU A 13 5.94 -2.39 -15.86
C GLU A 13 4.67 -2.39 -15.00
N VAL A 14 4.85 -2.42 -13.68
CA VAL A 14 3.83 -1.89 -12.78
C VAL A 14 3.94 -0.39 -12.94
N THR A 15 3.04 0.19 -13.72
CA THR A 15 3.00 1.63 -13.94
C THR A 15 2.65 2.29 -12.61
N ILE A 16 3.63 2.94 -11.98
CA ILE A 16 3.37 3.85 -10.86
C ILE A 16 2.86 5.14 -11.48
N ASP A 17 1.74 5.64 -10.98
CA ASP A 17 1.16 6.90 -11.41
C ASP A 17 2.20 8.03 -11.31
N MET A 18 2.29 8.87 -12.34
CA MET A 18 3.22 10.00 -12.38
C MET A 18 2.97 10.97 -11.22
N HIS A 19 1.72 11.12 -10.76
CA HIS A 19 1.35 11.93 -9.61
C HIS A 19 1.95 11.39 -8.31
N ILE A 20 2.00 10.07 -8.14
CA ILE A 20 2.71 9.42 -7.02
C ILE A 20 4.20 9.74 -7.09
N CYS A 21 4.80 9.63 -8.28
CA CYS A 21 6.22 9.96 -8.47
C CYS A 21 6.52 11.43 -8.14
N ALA A 22 5.64 12.36 -8.54
CA ALA A 22 5.79 13.79 -8.28
C ALA A 22 5.72 14.10 -6.78
N ALA A 23 4.68 13.65 -6.09
CA ALA A 23 4.50 13.87 -4.66
C ALA A 23 5.69 13.35 -3.84
N LEU A 24 6.14 12.12 -4.12
CA LEU A 24 7.28 11.53 -3.41
C LEU A 24 8.63 12.18 -3.78
N SER A 25 8.75 12.79 -4.96
CA SER A 25 9.96 13.54 -5.34
C SER A 25 10.03 14.88 -4.63
N GLU A 26 8.90 15.56 -4.45
CA GLU A 26 8.78 16.82 -3.69
C GLU A 26 9.06 16.60 -2.19
N SER A 27 8.74 15.42 -1.66
CA SER A 27 9.04 15.04 -0.27
C SER A 27 10.54 15.06 0.09
N ARG A 28 11.44 15.02 -0.91
CA ARG A 28 12.90 14.99 -0.70
C ARG A 28 13.42 16.36 -0.26
N GLY A 29 13.02 16.82 0.92
CA GLY A 29 13.48 18.05 1.55
C GLY A 29 12.44 18.80 2.38
N SER A 30 11.14 18.48 2.27
CA SER A 30 10.08 19.19 3.01
C SER A 30 9.98 18.76 4.48
N GLY A 31 10.44 17.56 4.82
CA GLY A 31 10.24 16.96 6.15
C GLY A 31 8.83 16.37 6.34
N GLU A 32 7.97 16.46 5.33
CA GLU A 32 6.66 15.81 5.35
C GLU A 32 6.79 14.30 5.19
N ILE A 33 5.91 13.59 5.88
CA ILE A 33 5.82 12.14 5.84
C ILE A 33 4.70 11.76 4.90
N TYR A 34 5.06 11.07 3.82
CA TYR A 34 4.11 10.51 2.87
C TYR A 34 3.90 9.03 3.09
N PHE A 35 2.63 8.63 3.08
CA PHE A 35 2.17 7.25 3.08
C PHE A 35 1.53 6.90 1.75
N ALA A 36 1.03 5.67 1.65
CA ALA A 36 0.04 5.33 0.65
C ALA A 36 -1.22 4.79 1.33
N ALA A 37 -2.34 4.89 0.66
CA ALA A 37 -3.61 4.34 1.09
C ALA A 37 -4.30 3.61 -0.05
N ILE A 38 -5.09 2.61 0.30
CA ILE A 38 -5.98 1.90 -0.61
C ILE A 38 -7.24 1.50 0.14
N ALA A 39 -8.38 1.54 -0.53
CA ALA A 39 -9.68 1.15 0.02
C ALA A 39 -10.46 0.35 -1.04
N PRO A 40 -11.56 -0.34 -0.66
CA PRO A 40 -12.37 -1.10 -1.63
C PRO A 40 -12.88 -0.28 -2.82
N ASP A 41 -13.07 1.03 -2.62
CA ASP A 41 -13.56 2.01 -3.60
C ASP A 41 -12.50 3.05 -4.01
N MET A 42 -11.23 2.83 -3.64
CA MET A 42 -10.13 3.76 -3.86
C MET A 42 -8.91 3.02 -4.41
N GLU A 43 -8.33 3.51 -5.50
CA GLU A 43 -7.05 3.00 -5.99
C GLU A 43 -5.88 3.42 -5.08
N LEU A 44 -4.73 2.73 -5.22
CA LEU A 44 -3.54 3.05 -4.45
C LEU A 44 -3.12 4.51 -4.68
N THR A 45 -3.14 5.31 -3.62
CA THR A 45 -2.90 6.76 -3.67
C THR A 45 -1.87 7.14 -2.63
N VAL A 46 -1.02 8.13 -2.93
CA VAL A 46 -0.11 8.71 -1.93
C VAL A 46 -0.82 9.80 -1.16
N ILE A 47 -0.63 9.80 0.16
CA ILE A 47 -1.26 10.74 1.09
C ILE A 47 -0.20 11.27 2.07
N THR A 48 -0.50 12.37 2.76
CA THR A 48 0.29 12.84 3.89
C THR A 48 -0.17 12.20 5.21
N LEU A 49 0.64 12.35 6.26
CA LEU A 49 0.32 11.86 7.61
C LEU A 49 -1.01 12.42 8.14
N ASP A 50 -1.31 13.70 7.90
CA ASP A 50 -2.54 14.34 8.38
C ASP A 50 -3.81 13.91 7.62
N GLU A 51 -3.67 13.40 6.40
CA GLU A 51 -4.77 12.83 5.60
C GLU A 51 -5.11 11.38 6.00
N ALA A 52 -4.21 10.68 6.71
CA ALA A 52 -4.41 9.27 7.05
C ALA A 52 -5.67 9.00 7.89
N PRO A 53 -6.03 9.80 8.92
CA PRO A 53 -7.26 9.61 9.69
C PRO A 53 -8.55 9.81 8.88
N ASP A 54 -8.52 10.61 7.81
CA ASP A 54 -9.70 10.79 6.94
C ASP A 54 -10.03 9.52 6.15
N ILE A 55 -9.03 8.67 5.91
CA ILE A 55 -9.17 7.40 5.19
C ILE A 55 -9.32 6.23 6.18
N LEU A 56 -8.49 6.18 7.21
CA LEU A 56 -8.53 5.18 8.27
C LEU A 56 -8.74 5.90 9.62
N PRO A 57 -10.00 6.08 10.07
CA PRO A 57 -10.30 6.87 11.26
C PRO A 57 -9.66 6.41 12.58
N CYS A 58 -9.16 5.17 12.66
CA CYS A 58 -8.48 4.64 13.84
C CYS A 58 -6.95 4.63 13.72
N PHE A 59 -6.38 5.27 12.68
CA PHE A 59 -4.95 5.29 12.42
C PHE A 59 -4.16 5.93 13.57
N ASP A 60 -3.08 5.26 14.01
CA ASP A 60 -2.22 5.66 15.16
C ASP A 60 -2.97 5.78 16.50
N GLU A 61 -4.16 5.17 16.60
CA GLU A 61 -4.98 5.14 17.82
C GLU A 61 -5.32 3.69 18.21
N ASP A 62 -6.25 3.07 17.45
CA ASP A 62 -6.79 1.73 17.71
C ASP A 62 -6.53 0.78 16.52
N ASP A 63 -5.65 1.17 15.60
CA ASP A 63 -5.25 0.37 14.45
C ASP A 63 -4.37 -0.82 14.86
N ALA A 64 -4.35 -1.83 14.00
CA ALA A 64 -3.37 -2.91 14.08
C ALA A 64 -2.45 -2.87 12.87
N TYR A 65 -1.27 -3.46 13.07
CA TYR A 65 -0.24 -3.50 12.04
C TYR A 65 -0.02 -4.92 11.53
N LEU A 66 0.07 -5.03 10.21
CA LEU A 66 0.57 -6.21 9.50
C LEU A 66 1.92 -5.85 8.87
N ASN A 67 2.98 -6.50 9.33
CA ASN A 67 4.31 -6.31 8.74
C ASN A 67 4.39 -7.01 7.38
N ILE A 68 4.89 -6.30 6.38
CA ILE A 68 5.16 -6.87 5.07
C ILE A 68 6.47 -7.66 5.15
N PRO A 69 6.47 -8.98 4.83
CA PRO A 69 7.64 -9.83 4.96
C PRO A 69 8.90 -9.27 4.28
N ASP A 70 10.06 -9.52 4.89
CA ASP A 70 11.38 -9.13 4.39
C ASP A 70 11.54 -7.62 4.11
N SER A 71 10.82 -6.77 4.84
CA SER A 71 10.87 -5.31 4.67
C SER A 71 10.62 -4.54 5.98
N SER A 72 10.86 -3.22 5.97
CA SER A 72 10.46 -2.30 7.04
C SER A 72 9.09 -1.66 6.75
N LEU A 73 8.29 -2.30 5.90
CA LEU A 73 6.99 -1.80 5.48
C LEU A 73 5.90 -2.46 6.30
N LEU A 74 4.86 -1.69 6.60
CA LEU A 74 3.71 -2.16 7.34
C LEU A 74 2.42 -1.69 6.68
N LEU A 75 1.36 -2.42 6.97
CA LEU A 75 -0.01 -2.08 6.65
C LEU A 75 -0.73 -1.87 7.98
N SER A 76 -1.23 -0.65 8.18
CA SER A 76 -2.14 -0.28 9.26
C SER A 76 -3.59 -0.48 8.82
N TYR A 77 -4.40 -1.08 9.68
CA TYR A 77 -5.79 -1.40 9.40
C TYR A 77 -6.65 -1.39 10.67
N ASN A 78 -7.96 -1.26 10.49
CA ASN A 78 -8.91 -1.42 11.59
C ASN A 78 -9.18 -2.92 11.84
N PRO A 79 -8.87 -3.48 13.04
CA PRO A 79 -9.14 -4.88 13.35
C PRO A 79 -10.61 -5.30 13.19
N ALA A 80 -11.55 -4.36 13.36
CA ALA A 80 -12.98 -4.62 13.19
C ALA A 80 -13.37 -4.91 11.72
N GLN A 81 -12.48 -4.62 10.77
CA GLN A 81 -12.69 -4.85 9.33
C GLN A 81 -12.04 -6.15 8.83
N VAL A 82 -11.67 -7.06 9.75
CA VAL A 82 -11.16 -8.38 9.41
C VAL A 82 -12.32 -9.38 9.32
N LEU A 83 -12.61 -9.84 8.11
CA LEU A 83 -13.53 -10.94 7.85
C LEU A 83 -12.82 -12.29 7.97
N LYS A 84 -13.39 -13.21 8.77
CA LYS A 84 -12.93 -14.60 8.86
C LYS A 84 -13.80 -15.49 7.99
N LEU A 85 -13.21 -16.13 6.99
CA LEU A 85 -13.94 -17.00 6.06
C LEU A 85 -13.06 -18.18 5.66
N ALA A 86 -13.63 -19.40 5.72
CA ALA A 86 -12.95 -20.64 5.34
C ALA A 86 -11.56 -20.84 5.98
N GLY A 87 -11.40 -20.40 7.23
CA GLY A 87 -10.14 -20.51 7.98
C GLY A 87 -9.09 -19.45 7.63
N LYS A 88 -9.42 -18.48 6.77
CA LYS A 88 -8.56 -17.35 6.37
C LYS A 88 -9.08 -16.01 6.88
N HIS A 89 -8.19 -15.02 6.91
CA HIS A 89 -8.48 -13.65 7.31
C HIS A 89 -8.38 -12.69 6.10
N TYR A 90 -9.39 -11.83 5.95
CA TYR A 90 -9.51 -10.89 4.85
C TYR A 90 -9.78 -9.49 5.37
N LEU A 91 -8.94 -8.51 5.00
CA LEU A 91 -9.22 -7.10 5.24
C LEU A 91 -10.21 -6.60 4.19
N THR A 92 -11.33 -6.05 4.63
CA THR A 92 -12.43 -5.61 3.76
C THR A 92 -12.59 -4.09 3.72
N GLY A 93 -11.70 -3.34 4.36
CA GLY A 93 -11.79 -1.89 4.49
C GLY A 93 -10.50 -1.18 4.08
N PRO A 94 -10.43 0.15 4.28
CA PRO A 94 -9.25 0.94 3.97
C PRO A 94 -8.04 0.51 4.79
N VAL A 95 -6.86 0.70 4.21
CA VAL A 95 -5.58 0.45 4.87
C VAL A 95 -4.60 1.57 4.58
N ILE A 96 -3.77 1.90 5.57
CA ILE A 96 -2.63 2.81 5.40
C ILE A 96 -1.37 1.99 5.25
N LEU A 97 -0.59 2.29 4.24
CA LEU A 97 0.65 1.63 3.87
C LEU A 97 1.80 2.57 4.23
N ALA A 98 2.59 2.17 5.21
CA ALA A 98 3.59 3.04 5.81
C ALA A 98 4.95 2.35 5.94
N ARG A 99 5.97 3.17 6.20
CA ARG A 99 7.31 2.71 6.53
C ARG A 99 7.72 3.30 7.86
N THR A 100 8.42 2.51 8.65
CA THR A 100 9.03 2.96 9.90
C THR A 100 10.55 2.86 9.86
N ASN A 101 11.21 3.67 10.69
CA ASN A 101 12.63 3.54 10.98
C ASN A 101 12.86 2.45 12.06
N MET A 102 14.12 2.28 12.50
CA MET A 102 14.46 1.27 13.51
C MET A 102 13.87 1.55 14.89
N ASP A 103 13.51 2.81 15.16
CA ASP A 103 12.91 3.25 16.42
C ASP A 103 11.37 3.16 16.39
N GLY A 104 10.79 2.72 15.27
CA GLY A 104 9.34 2.59 15.08
C GLY A 104 8.65 3.87 14.63
N GLU A 105 9.39 4.95 14.36
CA GLU A 105 8.81 6.21 13.90
C GLU A 105 8.49 6.15 12.40
N PHE A 106 7.37 6.73 12.00
CA PHE A 106 7.00 6.85 10.59
C PHE A 106 8.01 7.70 9.81
N ILE A 107 8.38 7.21 8.62
CA ILE A 107 9.23 7.92 7.68
C ILE A 107 8.60 7.87 6.29
N SER A 108 8.83 8.92 5.51
CA SER A 108 8.26 9.06 4.16
C SER A 108 8.60 7.86 3.27
N LEU A 109 7.61 7.41 2.50
CA LEU A 109 7.79 6.39 1.48
C LEU A 109 8.72 6.86 0.36
N THR A 110 9.45 5.92 -0.22
CA THR A 110 10.12 6.10 -1.51
C THR A 110 9.32 5.42 -2.62
N ILE A 111 9.59 5.80 -3.87
CA ILE A 111 8.99 5.16 -5.06
C ILE A 111 9.21 3.63 -5.03
N ASP A 112 10.42 3.18 -4.63
CA ASP A 112 10.73 1.75 -4.53
C ASP A 112 9.83 1.02 -3.52
N GLN A 113 9.40 1.71 -2.46
CA GLN A 113 8.54 1.13 -1.42
C GLN A 113 7.09 1.07 -1.85
N VAL A 114 6.62 2.08 -2.58
CA VAL A 114 5.32 2.01 -3.26
C VAL A 114 5.28 0.81 -4.21
N TYR A 115 6.37 0.56 -4.95
CA TYR A 115 6.46 -0.60 -5.82
C TYR A 115 6.41 -1.94 -5.05
N LEU A 116 7.03 -2.01 -3.86
CA LEU A 116 6.92 -3.18 -2.99
C LEU A 116 5.49 -3.40 -2.50
N PHE A 117 4.76 -2.34 -2.15
CA PHE A 117 3.35 -2.43 -1.80
C PHE A 117 2.49 -2.90 -2.96
N GLN A 118 2.70 -2.38 -4.18
CA GLN A 118 1.98 -2.88 -5.35
C GLN A 118 2.23 -4.37 -5.57
N LYS A 119 3.47 -4.82 -5.45
CA LYS A 119 3.83 -6.24 -5.53
C LYS A 119 3.17 -7.10 -4.44
N TYR A 120 2.99 -6.56 -3.25
CA TYR A 120 2.27 -7.22 -2.17
C TYR A 120 0.78 -7.29 -2.50
N LEU A 121 0.14 -6.16 -2.81
CA LEU A 121 -1.28 -6.08 -3.16
C LEU A 121 -1.61 -6.97 -4.37
N MET A 122 -0.78 -7.03 -5.40
CA MET A 122 -1.00 -7.94 -6.55
C MET A 122 -1.07 -9.42 -6.16
N ARG A 123 -0.41 -9.84 -5.07
CA ARG A 123 -0.41 -11.23 -4.59
C ARG A 123 -1.52 -11.51 -3.59
N HIS A 124 -1.90 -10.50 -2.81
CA HIS A 124 -2.79 -10.65 -1.67
C HIS A 124 -4.21 -10.13 -1.94
N SER A 125 -4.41 -9.27 -2.94
CA SER A 125 -5.73 -8.76 -3.30
C SER A 125 -6.58 -9.86 -3.93
N VAL A 126 -7.77 -10.04 -3.39
CA VAL A 126 -8.77 -11.00 -3.85
C VAL A 126 -10.13 -10.31 -3.90
N THR A 127 -11.04 -10.82 -4.73
CA THR A 127 -12.44 -10.38 -4.70
C THR A 127 -13.29 -11.51 -4.17
N LEU A 128 -13.86 -11.31 -2.98
CA LEU A 128 -14.87 -12.21 -2.43
C LEU A 128 -16.23 -11.86 -3.05
N MET A 129 -17.11 -12.87 -3.13
CA MET A 129 -18.50 -12.68 -3.51
C MET A 129 -19.37 -12.87 -2.27
N ALA A 130 -20.10 -11.82 -1.89
CA ALA A 130 -21.06 -11.85 -0.78
C ALA A 130 -22.41 -11.35 -1.30
N ASP A 131 -23.45 -12.18 -1.22
CA ASP A 131 -24.82 -11.85 -1.69
C ASP A 131 -24.89 -11.30 -3.12
N GLY A 132 -24.04 -11.82 -4.01
CA GLY A 132 -23.95 -11.38 -5.41
C GLY A 132 -23.17 -10.07 -5.63
N GLN A 133 -22.68 -9.45 -4.55
CA GLN A 133 -21.82 -8.26 -4.60
C GLN A 133 -20.34 -8.65 -4.55
N LYS A 134 -19.53 -7.90 -5.30
CA LYS A 134 -18.07 -8.01 -5.26
C LYS A 134 -17.55 -7.25 -4.06
N LEU A 135 -16.74 -7.92 -3.25
CA LEU A 135 -16.04 -7.32 -2.13
C LEU A 135 -14.52 -7.46 -2.35
N PRO A 136 -13.85 -6.40 -2.85
CA PRO A 136 -12.40 -6.35 -2.87
C PRO A 136 -11.85 -6.48 -1.46
N CYS A 137 -10.90 -7.38 -1.27
CA CYS A 137 -10.29 -7.68 0.02
C CYS A 137 -8.79 -7.88 -0.13
N ILE A 138 -8.06 -7.76 0.97
CA ILE A 138 -6.66 -8.19 1.07
C ILE A 138 -6.61 -9.45 1.93
N CYS A 139 -6.13 -10.56 1.37
CA CYS A 139 -5.88 -11.81 2.08
C CYS A 139 -4.63 -11.66 2.96
N MET A 140 -4.79 -11.86 4.27
CA MET A 140 -3.72 -11.68 5.25
C MET A 140 -2.81 -12.92 5.42
N GLU A 141 -3.14 -14.01 4.73
CA GLU A 141 -2.50 -15.34 4.81
C GLU A 141 -2.24 -15.98 3.44
#